data_AF-A0A2M7KZE1-F1
#
_entry.id   AF-A0A2M7KZE1-F1
#
_cell.length_a   1.000
_cell.length_b   1.000
_cell.length_c   1.000
_cell.angle_alpha   90.00
_cell.angle_beta   90.00
_cell.angle_gamma   90.00
#
_symmetry.space_group_name_H-M   'P 1'
#
loop_
_entity.id
_entity.type
_entity.pdbx_description
1 polymer ?
#
loop_
_entity_poly.entity_id
_entity_poly.type
_entity_poly.pdbx_seq_one_letter_code
_entity_poly.pdbx_strand_id
1 'polypeptide(L)'
;MLDAELTPRHVQDLADADAVAALFQRLGYDTERRLTQSPANLGIAEALQPQIRRCKLIADQDGLLQVYLFEVKSVTQAAINGLARALRNPIEQFLLVLTSDYEQLHSVLLERKQAEVRPDRPPAPIQRQVTLHRRTLNVERRHPERVTLRVLRRLTYTEADALAPL
;
A
#
# COMPACT_ATOMS: atom_id res chain seq x y z
N MET A 1 -7.80 -17.86 -12.68
CA MET A 1 -7.45 -16.43 -12.54
C MET A 1 -6.06 -16.26 -13.12
N LEU A 2 -5.89 -15.46 -14.17
CA LEU A 2 -4.61 -15.30 -14.86
C LEU A 2 -3.78 -14.22 -14.16
N ASP A 3 -2.54 -14.53 -13.81
CA ASP A 3 -1.56 -13.54 -13.35
C ASP A 3 -1.50 -12.37 -14.36
N ALA A 4 -1.51 -11.12 -13.88
CA ALA A 4 -1.37 -9.96 -14.77
C ALA A 4 -0.08 -10.07 -15.60
N GLU A 5 -0.18 -9.88 -16.92
CA GLU A 5 0.97 -9.94 -17.82
C GLU A 5 1.86 -8.69 -17.63
N LEU A 6 2.73 -8.75 -16.61
CA LEU A 6 3.72 -7.72 -16.33
C LEU A 6 5.01 -7.98 -17.09
N THR A 7 5.47 -6.95 -17.80
CA THR A 7 6.75 -6.89 -18.49
C THR A 7 7.68 -5.91 -17.77
N PRO A 8 9.01 -6.01 -17.97
CA PRO A 8 9.97 -5.01 -17.48
C PRO A 8 9.60 -3.56 -17.84
N ARG A 9 9.04 -3.36 -19.03
CA ARG A 9 8.67 -2.04 -19.53
C ARG A 9 7.61 -1.35 -18.66
N HIS A 10 6.62 -2.10 -18.18
CA HIS A 10 5.60 -1.55 -17.27
C HIS A 10 6.20 -1.01 -15.96
N VAL A 11 7.35 -1.53 -15.54
CA VAL A 11 8.08 -1.03 -14.36
C VAL A 11 8.94 0.17 -14.73
N GLN A 12 9.62 0.13 -15.88
CA GLN A 12 10.47 1.23 -16.36
C GLN A 12 9.69 2.52 -16.64
N ASP A 13 8.43 2.39 -17.04
CA ASP A 13 7.53 3.50 -17.35
C ASP A 13 6.98 4.22 -16.09
N LEU A 14 7.29 3.74 -14.87
CA LEU A 14 6.84 4.34 -13.60
C LEU A 14 7.56 5.66 -13.31
N ALA A 15 7.25 6.72 -14.07
CA ALA A 15 7.90 8.02 -13.95
C ALA A 15 7.12 9.03 -13.08
N ASP A 16 5.84 8.76 -12.82
CA ASP A 16 4.94 9.66 -12.12
C ASP A 16 3.73 8.92 -11.51
N ALA A 17 2.87 9.66 -10.81
CA ALA A 17 1.69 9.13 -10.13
C ALA A 17 0.67 8.48 -11.10
N ASP A 18 0.56 8.97 -12.33
CA ASP A 18 -0.38 8.44 -13.31
C ASP A 18 0.12 7.12 -13.88
N ALA A 19 1.43 6.99 -14.11
CA ALA A 19 2.07 5.73 -14.48
C ALA A 19 1.91 4.68 -13.37
N VAL A 20 2.05 5.08 -12.10
CA VAL A 20 1.80 4.18 -10.96
C VAL A 20 0.33 3.75 -10.94
N ALA A 21 -0.62 4.66 -11.10
CA ALA A 21 -2.04 4.31 -11.18
C ALA A 21 -2.33 3.34 -12.34
N ALA A 22 -1.77 3.58 -13.53
CA ALA A 22 -1.92 2.70 -14.69
C ALA A 22 -1.37 1.29 -14.44
N LEU A 23 -0.28 1.15 -13.66
CA LEU A 23 0.21 -0.15 -13.21
C LEU A 23 -0.82 -0.84 -12.29
N PHE A 24 -1.36 -0.12 -11.31
CA PHE A 24 -2.38 -0.67 -10.41
C PHE A 24 -3.66 -1.07 -11.15
N GLN A 25 -4.09 -0.30 -12.15
CA GLN A 25 -5.20 -0.69 -13.02
C GLN A 25 -4.93 -2.03 -13.73
N ARG A 26 -3.71 -2.23 -14.25
CA ARG A 26 -3.30 -3.51 -14.86
C ARG A 26 -3.25 -4.66 -13.87
N LEU A 27 -2.97 -4.37 -12.61
CA LEU A 27 -3.01 -5.34 -11.50
C LEU A 27 -4.45 -5.63 -11.04
N GLY A 28 -5.47 -5.06 -11.68
CA GLY A 28 -6.88 -5.33 -11.38
C GLY A 28 -7.50 -4.40 -10.33
N TYR A 29 -6.84 -3.29 -10.00
CA TYR A 29 -7.39 -2.31 -9.06
C TYR A 29 -8.32 -1.30 -9.75
N ASP A 30 -9.41 -0.91 -9.07
CA ASP A 30 -10.23 0.23 -9.50
C ASP A 30 -9.48 1.55 -9.25
N THR A 31 -9.19 2.27 -10.33
CA THR A 31 -8.48 3.55 -10.35
C THR A 31 -9.35 4.71 -10.85
N GLU A 32 -10.67 4.55 -10.87
CA GLU A 32 -11.60 5.61 -11.28
C GLU A 32 -11.74 6.68 -10.19
N ARG A 33 -11.68 6.28 -8.91
CA ARG A 33 -11.86 7.17 -7.75
C ARG A 33 -10.57 7.84 -7.28
N ARG A 34 -9.67 8.22 -8.20
CA ARG A 34 -8.41 8.87 -7.83
C ARG A 34 -8.65 10.26 -7.29
N LEU A 35 -8.03 10.59 -6.15
CA LEU A 35 -8.08 11.94 -5.60
C LEU A 35 -6.77 12.37 -4.94
N THR A 36 -6.51 13.68 -5.01
CA THR A 36 -5.44 14.30 -4.24
C THR A 36 -5.92 14.48 -2.81
N GLN A 37 -5.05 14.13 -1.86
CA GLN A 37 -5.36 14.12 -0.44
C GLN A 37 -4.44 15.07 0.31
N SER A 38 -4.98 15.72 1.34
CA SER A 38 -4.19 16.48 2.30
C SER A 38 -3.64 15.52 3.36
N PRO A 39 -2.35 15.60 3.73
CA PRO A 39 -1.83 14.81 4.85
C PRO A 39 -2.62 14.99 6.14
N ALA A 40 -3.11 16.21 6.39
CA ALA A 40 -3.92 16.51 7.57
C ALA A 40 -5.27 15.77 7.57
N ASN A 41 -5.91 15.63 6.39
CA ASN A 41 -7.19 14.91 6.26
C ASN A 41 -7.04 13.42 6.55
N LEU A 42 -5.85 12.87 6.31
CA LEU A 42 -5.52 11.47 6.61
C LEU A 42 -5.05 11.25 8.06
N GLY A 43 -5.15 12.27 8.92
CA GLY A 43 -4.72 12.19 10.32
C GLY A 43 -3.20 12.05 10.50
N ILE A 44 -2.41 12.45 9.49
CA ILE A 44 -0.95 12.37 9.57
C ILE A 44 -0.43 13.45 10.53
N ALA A 45 0.42 13.03 11.47
CA ALA A 45 1.00 13.91 12.48
C ALA A 45 1.69 15.12 11.85
N GLU A 46 1.48 16.31 12.41
CA GLU A 46 1.99 17.59 11.89
C GLU A 46 3.51 17.56 11.64
N ALA A 47 4.28 16.91 12.52
CA ALA A 47 5.73 16.76 12.36
C ALA A 47 6.16 16.00 11.09
N LEU A 48 5.30 15.12 10.56
CA LEU A 48 5.57 14.34 9.36
C LEU A 48 5.08 15.02 8.07
N GLN A 49 4.08 15.92 8.16
CA GLN A 49 3.49 16.57 6.98
C GLN A 49 4.53 17.33 6.12
N PRO A 50 5.52 18.07 6.67
CA PRO A 50 6.55 18.73 5.86
C PRO A 50 7.46 17.79 5.08
N GLN A 51 7.43 16.49 5.38
CA GLN A 51 8.18 15.47 4.64
C GLN A 51 7.40 14.91 3.45
N ILE A 52 6.09 15.15 3.38
CA ILE A 52 5.21 14.67 2.32
C ILE A 52 5.06 15.79 1.29
N ARG A 53 5.58 15.55 0.09
CA ARG A 53 5.44 16.47 -1.05
C ARG A 53 4.05 16.37 -1.65
N ARG A 54 3.54 15.14 -1.80
CA ARG A 54 2.20 14.86 -2.33
C ARG A 54 1.62 13.59 -1.72
N CYS A 55 0.30 13.55 -1.60
CA CYS A 55 -0.46 12.38 -1.22
C CYS A 55 -1.66 12.22 -2.17
N LYS A 56 -1.85 11.00 -2.69
CA LYS A 56 -2.97 10.68 -3.59
C LYS A 56 -3.56 9.32 -3.23
N LEU A 57 -4.88 9.21 -3.26
CA LEU A 57 -5.56 7.92 -3.42
C LEU A 57 -5.45 7.56 -4.91
N ILE A 58 -4.77 6.46 -5.22
CA ILE A 58 -4.54 6.02 -6.59
C ILE A 58 -5.43 4.84 -7.01
N ALA A 59 -5.98 4.11 -6.04
CA ALA A 59 -6.99 3.07 -6.27
C ALA A 59 -7.89 2.86 -5.05
N ASP A 60 -9.15 2.48 -5.26
CA ASP A 60 -10.16 2.23 -4.21
C ASP A 60 -11.06 1.05 -4.59
N GLN A 61 -10.92 -0.07 -3.88
CA GLN A 61 -11.80 -1.23 -4.05
C GLN A 61 -12.99 -1.11 -3.10
N ASP A 62 -13.93 -0.22 -3.44
CA ASP A 62 -15.15 0.04 -2.67
C ASP A 62 -14.91 0.26 -1.16
N GLY A 63 -13.82 0.93 -0.81
CA GLY A 63 -13.41 1.20 0.57
C GLY A 63 -12.83 -0.01 1.32
N LEU A 64 -12.81 -1.21 0.74
CA LEU A 64 -12.25 -2.41 1.38
C LEU A 64 -10.72 -2.42 1.33
N LEU A 65 -10.16 -2.02 0.18
CA LEU A 65 -8.73 -1.90 -0.04
C LEU A 65 -8.42 -0.60 -0.78
N GLN A 66 -7.74 0.32 -0.09
CA GLN A 66 -7.34 1.60 -0.65
C GLN A 66 -5.83 1.66 -0.88
N VAL A 67 -5.43 2.12 -2.06
CA VAL A 67 -4.02 2.28 -2.42
C VAL A 67 -3.65 3.76 -2.41
N TYR A 68 -2.75 4.14 -1.51
CA TYR A 68 -2.27 5.52 -1.39
C TYR A 68 -0.85 5.65 -1.93
N LEU A 69 -0.60 6.68 -2.74
CA LEU A 69 0.73 7.09 -3.15
C LEU A 69 1.18 8.32 -2.36
N PHE A 70 2.35 8.19 -1.72
CA PHE A 70 3.03 9.26 -1.01
C PHE A 70 4.36 9.60 -1.70
N GLU A 71 4.42 10.80 -2.26
CA GLU A 71 5.69 11.40 -2.66
C GLU A 71 6.30 12.06 -1.42
N VAL A 72 7.43 11.58 -0.94
CA VAL A 72 8.11 12.06 0.26
C VAL A 72 9.47 12.68 -0.08
N LYS A 73 10.03 13.47 0.82
CA LYS A 73 11.40 14.00 0.66
C LYS A 73 12.44 12.88 0.66
N SER A 74 12.25 11.89 1.51
CA SER A 74 13.07 10.68 1.59
C SER A 74 12.24 9.53 2.15
N VAL A 75 12.44 8.33 1.63
CA VAL A 75 11.79 7.13 2.15
C VAL A 75 12.57 6.64 3.37
N THR A 76 12.07 6.94 4.57
CA THR A 76 12.69 6.53 5.84
C THR A 76 11.79 5.59 6.62
N GLN A 77 12.39 4.81 7.53
CA GLN A 77 11.64 3.94 8.42
C GLN A 77 10.67 4.73 9.33
N ALA A 78 11.04 5.95 9.71
CA ALA A 78 10.20 6.87 10.47
C ALA A 78 8.98 7.32 9.65
N ALA A 79 9.17 7.71 8.38
CA ALA A 79 8.08 8.09 7.49
C ALA A 79 7.11 6.92 7.27
N ILE A 80 7.63 5.73 6.98
CA ILE A 80 6.82 4.52 6.80
C ILE A 80 5.98 4.21 8.06
N ASN A 81 6.61 4.22 9.24
CA ASN A 81 5.92 3.92 10.49
C ASN A 81 4.89 5.00 10.85
N GLY A 82 5.21 6.27 10.61
CA GLY A 82 4.29 7.38 10.85
C GLY A 82 3.05 7.31 9.97
N LEU A 83 3.23 7.03 8.68
CA LEU A 83 2.13 6.85 7.72
C LEU A 83 1.29 5.61 8.05
N ALA A 84 1.93 4.47 8.33
CA ALA A 84 1.25 3.24 8.70
C ALA A 84 0.42 3.38 10.00
N ARG A 85 0.89 4.20 10.94
CA ARG A 85 0.16 4.50 12.18
C ARG A 85 -1.04 5.41 11.93
N ALA A 86 -0.90 6.43 11.08
CA ALA A 86 -1.99 7.36 10.75
C ALA A 86 -3.15 6.64 10.04
N LEU A 87 -2.82 5.75 9.09
CA LEU A 87 -3.81 4.99 8.31
C LEU A 87 -4.16 3.64 8.95
N ARG A 88 -3.93 3.48 10.26
CA ARG A 88 -4.32 2.25 10.95
C ARG A 88 -5.83 2.23 11.19
N ASN A 89 -6.58 1.53 10.34
CA ASN A 89 -8.02 1.31 10.49
C ASN A 89 -8.31 -0.16 10.85
N PRO A 90 -9.21 -0.45 11.81
CA PRO A 90 -9.66 -1.83 12.08
C PRO A 90 -10.59 -2.44 11.03
N ILE A 91 -11.18 -1.65 10.14
CA ILE A 91 -12.18 -2.09 9.16
C ILE A 91 -11.56 -2.23 7.76
N GLU A 92 -10.78 -1.24 7.34
CA GLU A 92 -10.27 -1.09 5.98
C GLU A 92 -8.82 -1.57 5.85
N GLN A 93 -8.45 -2.09 4.68
CA GLN A 93 -7.06 -2.40 4.33
C GLN A 93 -6.44 -1.26 3.52
N PHE A 94 -5.15 -1.02 3.72
CA PHE A 94 -4.42 -0.01 2.96
C PHE A 94 -3.15 -0.58 2.37
N LEU A 95 -2.88 -0.25 1.12
CA LEU A 95 -1.58 -0.43 0.49
C LEU A 95 -0.94 0.94 0.30
N LEU A 96 0.15 1.19 1.04
CA LEU A 96 0.90 2.44 0.95
C LEU A 96 2.02 2.28 -0.06
N VAL A 97 2.11 3.16 -1.05
CA VAL A 97 3.22 3.26 -2.00
C VAL A 97 3.96 4.53 -1.68
N LEU A 98 5.25 4.44 -1.37
CA LEU A 98 6.10 5.57 -1.04
C LEU A 98 7.21 5.73 -2.07
N THR A 99 7.52 6.96 -2.43
CA THR A 99 8.64 7.27 -3.31
C THR A 99 9.18 8.67 -3.07
N SER A 100 10.47 8.89 -3.35
CA SER A 100 11.06 10.23 -3.36
C SER A 100 11.18 10.85 -4.75
N ASP A 101 11.29 10.01 -5.77
CA ASP A 101 11.68 10.39 -7.14
C ASP A 101 11.23 9.39 -8.23
N TYR A 102 10.41 8.41 -7.88
CA TYR A 102 9.93 7.33 -8.76
C TYR A 102 11.00 6.34 -9.26
N GLU A 103 12.28 6.53 -8.93
CA GLU A 103 13.31 5.53 -9.24
C GLU A 103 13.16 4.29 -8.36
N GLN A 104 12.67 4.49 -7.14
CA GLN A 104 12.34 3.44 -6.20
C GLN A 104 10.94 3.62 -5.64
N LEU A 105 10.13 2.56 -5.73
CA LEU A 105 8.83 2.49 -5.05
C LEU A 105 8.92 1.54 -3.87
N HIS A 106 8.48 1.99 -2.71
CA HIS A 106 8.37 1.19 -1.49
C HIS A 106 6.90 0.95 -1.19
N SER A 107 6.44 -0.28 -1.37
CA SER A 107 5.05 -0.64 -1.06
C SER A 107 4.96 -1.25 0.32
N VAL A 108 3.95 -0.90 1.11
CA VAL A 108 3.68 -1.39 2.45
C VAL A 108 2.20 -1.72 2.55
N LEU A 109 1.87 -3.02 2.60
CA LEU A 109 0.52 -3.47 2.87
C LEU A 109 0.24 -3.39 4.38
N LEU A 110 -0.93 -2.88 4.76
CA LEU A 110 -1.45 -2.85 6.11
C LEU A 110 -2.62 -3.83 6.19
N GLU A 111 -2.31 -5.07 6.56
CA GLU A 111 -3.31 -6.14 6.72
C GLU A 111 -3.93 -6.11 8.12
N ARG A 112 -5.16 -6.62 8.22
CA ARG A 112 -5.81 -6.93 9.49
C ARG A 112 -5.44 -8.35 9.91
N LYS A 113 -4.73 -8.50 11.03
CA LYS A 113 -4.73 -9.78 11.74
C LYS A 113 -5.84 -9.81 12.78
N GLN A 114 -6.74 -10.78 12.70
CA GLN A 114 -7.56 -11.14 13.87
C GLN A 114 -6.62 -11.76 14.89
N ALA A 115 -6.63 -11.26 16.13
CA ALA A 115 -5.95 -11.96 17.21
C ALA A 115 -6.60 -13.33 17.35
N GLU A 116 -5.85 -14.41 17.14
CA GLU A 116 -6.30 -15.76 17.44
C GLU A 116 -6.73 -15.80 18.91
N VAL A 117 -8.00 -16.14 19.15
CA VAL A 117 -8.48 -16.45 20.49
C VAL A 117 -7.77 -17.73 20.91
N ARG A 118 -6.71 -17.61 21.71
CA ARG A 118 -6.08 -18.78 22.32
C ARG A 118 -7.09 -19.37 23.31
N PRO A 119 -7.49 -20.65 23.18
CA PRO A 119 -8.52 -21.26 24.02
C PRO A 119 -8.11 -21.36 25.50
N ASP A 120 -6.82 -21.17 25.81
CA ASP A 120 -6.21 -21.47 27.11
C ASP A 120 -5.97 -20.23 28.00
N ARG A 121 -6.55 -19.06 27.66
CA ARG A 121 -6.39 -17.84 28.46
C ARG A 121 -7.73 -17.14 28.65
N PRO A 122 -8.07 -16.66 29.86
CA PRO A 122 -9.28 -15.87 30.08
C PRO A 122 -9.32 -14.70 29.09
N PRO A 123 -10.51 -14.35 28.54
CA PRO A 123 -10.64 -13.30 27.56
C PRO A 123 -10.19 -11.98 28.17
N ALA A 124 -8.96 -11.56 27.84
CA ALA A 124 -8.55 -10.18 28.02
C ALA A 124 -9.54 -9.30 27.24
N PRO A 125 -9.84 -8.07 27.69
CA PRO A 125 -10.72 -7.17 26.95
C PRO A 125 -10.28 -7.18 25.49
N ILE A 126 -11.23 -7.50 24.60
CA ILE A 126 -11.02 -7.71 23.16
C ILE A 126 -10.64 -6.36 22.54
N GLN A 127 -9.46 -5.85 22.86
CA GLN A 127 -8.78 -4.89 22.01
C GLN A 127 -8.45 -5.71 20.78
N ARG A 128 -9.28 -5.59 19.74
CA ARG A 128 -9.03 -6.15 18.40
C ARG A 128 -7.68 -5.60 17.95
N GLN A 129 -6.60 -6.30 18.28
CA GLN A 129 -5.24 -5.87 17.98
C GLN A 129 -5.04 -6.08 16.48
N VAL A 130 -5.33 -5.03 15.70
CA VAL A 130 -4.94 -4.95 14.29
C VAL A 130 -3.42 -5.04 14.27
N THR A 131 -2.90 -6.22 13.92
CA THR A 131 -1.46 -6.46 13.80
C THR A 131 -1.07 -6.11 12.37
N LEU A 132 -0.22 -5.09 12.23
CA LEU A 132 0.21 -4.59 10.92
C LEU A 132 1.20 -5.57 10.29
N HIS A 133 0.79 -6.30 9.26
CA HIS A 133 1.71 -7.10 8.44
C HIS A 133 2.30 -6.26 7.31
N ARG A 134 3.41 -5.60 7.62
CA ARG A 134 4.18 -4.85 6.64
C ARG A 134 4.92 -5.79 5.69
N ARG A 135 4.38 -5.97 4.49
CA ARG A 135 5.14 -6.49 3.35
C ARG A 135 5.79 -5.33 2.63
N THR A 136 7.12 -5.22 2.72
CA THR A 136 7.84 -4.16 1.99
C THR A 136 8.25 -4.68 0.62
N LEU A 137 7.80 -4.03 -0.44
CA LEU A 137 8.29 -4.28 -1.80
C LEU A 137 9.10 -3.06 -2.26
N ASN A 138 10.35 -3.29 -2.64
CA ASN A 138 11.17 -2.29 -3.31
C ASN A 138 11.20 -2.59 -4.80
N VAL A 139 10.72 -1.64 -5.60
CA VAL A 139 10.71 -1.71 -7.07
C VAL A 139 11.76 -0.74 -7.58
N GLU A 140 12.83 -1.27 -8.19
CA GLU A 140 13.81 -0.45 -8.89
C GLU A 140 13.40 -0.27 -10.36
N ARG A 141 13.15 0.99 -10.74
CA ARG A 141 12.61 1.36 -12.06
C ARG A 141 13.56 1.02 -13.20
N ARG A 142 14.86 1.31 -13.05
CA ARG A 142 15.86 1.20 -14.12
C ARG A 142 16.20 -0.24 -14.48
N HIS A 143 16.22 -1.11 -13.46
CA HIS A 143 16.62 -2.50 -13.58
C HIS A 143 15.60 -3.44 -12.93
N PRO A 144 14.40 -3.58 -13.53
CA PRO A 144 13.37 -4.45 -12.98
C PRO A 144 13.78 -5.92 -13.11
N GLU A 145 14.25 -6.49 -12.01
CA GLU A 145 14.60 -7.91 -11.97
C GLU A 145 13.37 -8.82 -12.03
N ARG A 146 13.59 -10.10 -12.36
CA ARG A 146 12.52 -11.12 -12.36
C ARG A 146 11.82 -11.23 -11.01
N VAL A 147 12.54 -11.02 -9.91
CA VAL A 147 11.97 -11.03 -8.55
C VAL A 147 10.98 -9.89 -8.39
N THR A 148 11.32 -8.68 -8.82
CA THR A 148 10.43 -7.51 -8.79
C THR A 148 9.12 -7.78 -9.54
N LEU A 149 9.21 -8.30 -10.76
CA LEU A 149 8.02 -8.67 -11.55
C LEU A 149 7.18 -9.75 -10.85
N ARG A 150 7.83 -10.76 -10.26
CA ARG A 150 7.14 -11.81 -9.51
C ARG A 150 6.41 -11.26 -8.28
N VAL A 151 7.01 -10.32 -7.55
CA VAL A 151 6.36 -9.75 -6.37
C VAL A 151 5.25 -8.78 -6.76
N LEU A 152 5.42 -7.97 -7.81
CA LEU A 152 4.35 -7.15 -8.35
C LEU A 152 3.15 -8.00 -8.82
N ARG A 153 3.39 -9.16 -9.43
CA ARG A 153 2.31 -10.10 -9.77
C ARG A 153 1.58 -10.65 -8.55
N ARG A 154 2.23 -10.77 -7.39
CA ARG A 154 1.57 -11.14 -6.13
C ARG A 154 0.74 -10.00 -5.54
N LEU A 155 0.91 -8.78 -6.02
CA LEU A 155 0.01 -7.66 -5.73
C LEU A 155 -1.15 -7.60 -6.72
N THR A 156 -1.28 -8.54 -7.67
CA THR A 156 -2.48 -8.60 -8.53
C THR A 156 -3.68 -8.77 -7.62
N TYR A 157 -4.61 -7.82 -7.66
CA TYR A 157 -5.81 -7.91 -6.87
C TYR A 157 -6.62 -9.11 -7.32
N THR A 158 -6.90 -9.98 -6.36
CA THR A 158 -7.81 -11.10 -6.50
C THR A 158 -9.05 -10.79 -5.66
N GLU A 159 -10.26 -11.18 -6.09
CA GLU A 159 -11.44 -11.06 -5.20
C GLU A 159 -11.23 -11.78 -3.86
N ALA A 160 -10.34 -12.77 -3.85
CA ALA A 160 -9.87 -13.40 -2.64
C ALA A 160 -9.08 -12.43 -1.74
N ASP A 161 -8.34 -11.43 -2.19
CA ASP A 161 -7.62 -10.50 -1.29
C ASP A 161 -8.55 -9.61 -0.46
N ALA A 162 -9.76 -9.33 -0.95
CA ALA A 162 -10.80 -8.66 -0.17
C ALA A 162 -11.47 -9.58 0.88
N LEU A 163 -11.37 -10.90 0.71
CA LEU A 163 -12.13 -11.91 1.46
C LEU A 163 -11.27 -13.00 2.12
N ALA A 164 -9.94 -13.02 1.90
CA ALA A 164 -9.04 -14.06 2.35
C ALA A 164 -8.44 -13.67 3.70
N PRO A 165 -8.82 -14.36 4.79
CA PRO A 165 -7.96 -14.43 5.94
C PRO A 165 -6.75 -15.29 5.55
N LEU A 166 -5.53 -14.76 5.67
CA LEU A 166 -4.33 -15.59 5.79
C LEU A 166 -4.23 -16.13 7.22
#